data_AF-A0A9X3EKL7-F1
#
_entry.id   AF-A0A9X3EKL7-F1
#
_cell.length_a   1.000
_cell.length_b   1.000
_cell.length_c   1.000
_cell.angle_alpha   90.00
_cell.angle_beta   90.00
_cell.angle_gamma   90.00
#
_symmetry.space_group_name_H-M   'P 1'
#
loop_
_entity.id
_entity.type
_entity.pdbx_description
1 polymer ?
#
loop_
_entity_poly.entity_id
_entity_poly.type
_entity_poly.pdbx_seq_one_letter_code
_entity_poly.pdbx_strand_id
1 'polypeptide(L)'
;MRLIYSYLLLVLAVGCGEESSHQQTDTSEETASEAPANTTDSAETTSTTSPTTSGGVEPNSAETSTTGEAEAEDTDDTAGSSTTTVASDTDDPASATEPASDTEEPAEETTGGSDPQPCVGAAGPVKAEVIAYLESQIGDGETDGEPGRLYLRFSSQSFTCADPHDDLACGQHWEVSLQIPAEFLVPGVYALADGPIDASANSTGDGDVCEKGGGAVSGTLEIDAVEDGSVIGRLCHVRAFVLEEQILLDGTFEAPRCPL
;
A
#
# COMPACT_ATOMS: atom_id res chain seq x y z
N MET A 1 27.46 20.16 -13.01
CA MET A 1 27.81 19.63 -11.68
C MET A 1 26.52 19.22 -10.99
N ARG A 2 26.21 17.92 -10.99
CA ARG A 2 25.10 17.35 -10.21
C ARG A 2 25.74 16.52 -9.10
N LEU A 3 25.31 16.81 -7.87
CA LEU A 3 25.83 16.23 -6.63
C LEU A 3 25.56 14.72 -6.59
N ILE A 4 26.61 13.96 -6.34
CA ILE A 4 26.58 12.53 -6.04
C ILE A 4 26.20 12.41 -4.57
N TYR A 5 25.00 11.92 -4.28
CA TYR A 5 24.61 11.50 -2.94
C TYR A 5 25.04 10.04 -2.76
N SER A 6 26.19 9.84 -2.11
CA SER A 6 26.65 8.54 -1.64
C SER A 6 25.72 8.06 -0.51
N TYR A 7 24.85 7.10 -0.80
CA TYR A 7 24.18 6.34 0.25
C TYR A 7 25.12 5.27 0.80
N LEU A 8 25.45 5.45 2.07
CA LEU A 8 26.24 4.56 2.90
C LEU A 8 25.36 3.36 3.29
N LEU A 9 25.56 2.21 2.65
CA LEU A 9 24.93 0.95 3.04
C LEU A 9 25.62 0.40 4.31
N LEU A 10 24.94 0.53 5.44
CA LEU A 10 25.30 -0.11 6.70
C LEU A 10 24.83 -1.57 6.66
N VAL A 11 25.74 -2.50 6.35
CA VAL A 11 25.50 -3.94 6.49
C VAL A 11 25.65 -4.32 7.96
N LEU A 12 24.54 -4.53 8.66
CA LEU A 12 24.54 -5.22 9.95
C LEU A 12 24.42 -6.72 9.70
N ALA A 13 25.53 -7.43 9.93
CA ALA A 13 25.56 -8.87 10.01
C ALA A 13 24.81 -9.34 11.27
N VAL A 14 23.65 -9.97 11.10
CA VAL A 14 22.98 -10.73 12.15
C VAL A 14 23.60 -12.13 12.16
N GLY A 15 24.25 -12.46 13.27
CA GLY A 15 24.91 -13.74 13.49
C GLY A 15 23.91 -14.87 13.69
N CYS A 16 24.23 -16.03 13.12
CA CYS A 16 23.59 -17.30 13.37
C CYS A 16 23.61 -17.66 14.86
N GLY A 17 22.44 -17.80 15.48
CA GLY A 17 22.25 -18.57 16.70
C GLY A 17 21.82 -19.98 16.33
N GLU A 18 22.76 -20.93 16.36
CA GLU A 18 22.44 -22.35 16.51
C GLU A 18 21.84 -22.56 17.91
N GLU A 19 20.57 -22.95 18.00
CA GLU A 19 20.07 -23.58 19.22
C GLU A 19 19.48 -24.97 18.94
N SER A 20 19.99 -25.89 19.73
CA SER A 20 19.96 -27.33 19.56
C SER A 20 18.64 -27.95 19.99
N SER A 21 18.08 -28.77 19.11
CA SER A 21 17.35 -30.02 19.36
C SER A 21 17.11 -30.42 20.84
N HIS A 22 15.84 -30.44 21.24
CA HIS A 22 15.33 -31.50 22.11
C HIS A 22 13.96 -31.99 21.65
N GLN A 23 14.02 -33.10 20.92
CA GLN A 23 12.97 -34.06 20.65
C GLN A 23 12.44 -34.63 21.99
N GLN A 24 11.17 -34.42 22.31
CA GLN A 24 10.42 -35.28 23.23
C GLN A 24 9.10 -35.70 22.59
N THR A 25 9.09 -36.95 22.17
CA THR A 25 7.94 -37.80 21.88
C THR A 25 7.28 -38.24 23.18
N ASP A 26 5.99 -37.98 23.34
CA ASP A 26 5.08 -38.79 24.16
C ASP A 26 3.78 -38.94 23.37
N THR A 27 3.62 -40.07 22.67
CA THR A 27 2.99 -41.32 23.13
C THR A 27 1.52 -41.14 23.49
N SER A 28 0.70 -41.63 22.58
CA SER A 28 -0.75 -41.75 22.58
C SER A 28 -1.32 -42.44 23.82
N GLU A 29 -2.49 -41.99 24.27
CA GLU A 29 -3.46 -42.88 24.91
C GLU A 29 -4.83 -42.72 24.27
N GLU A 30 -5.33 -43.87 23.85
CA GLU A 30 -6.58 -44.17 23.17
C GLU A 30 -7.73 -44.13 24.17
N THR A 31 -8.84 -43.45 23.87
CA THR A 31 -10.13 -43.83 24.47
C THR A 31 -11.27 -43.57 23.49
N ALA A 32 -11.80 -44.66 22.96
CA ALA A 32 -13.08 -44.70 22.25
C ALA A 32 -14.24 -44.44 23.22
N SER A 33 -15.28 -43.71 22.79
CA SER A 33 -16.66 -44.06 23.14
C SER A 33 -17.67 -43.33 22.26
N GLU A 34 -18.39 -44.15 21.49
CA GLU A 34 -19.83 -44.10 21.20
C GLU A 34 -20.48 -42.88 20.53
N ALA A 35 -20.99 -43.16 19.33
CA ALA A 35 -22.15 -42.50 18.73
C ALA A 35 -23.43 -42.73 19.56
N PRO A 36 -24.44 -41.88 19.37
CA PRO A 36 -25.66 -42.46 18.85
C PRO A 36 -26.23 -41.72 17.64
N ALA A 37 -26.82 -42.53 16.76
CA ALA A 37 -27.74 -42.12 15.72
C ALA A 37 -28.91 -41.33 16.31
N ASN A 38 -29.37 -40.31 15.59
CA ASN A 38 -30.78 -39.95 15.64
C ASN A 38 -31.31 -39.62 14.25
N THR A 39 -32.40 -40.29 13.92
CA THR A 39 -33.13 -40.31 12.66
C THR A 39 -34.42 -39.50 12.84
N THR A 40 -35.00 -39.05 11.72
CA THR A 40 -36.41 -38.61 11.57
C THR A 40 -36.66 -37.16 12.06
N ASP A 41 -37.45 -36.30 11.43
CA ASP A 41 -38.53 -36.45 10.45
C ASP A 41 -38.78 -35.12 9.70
N SER A 42 -39.52 -35.25 8.61
CA SER A 42 -40.10 -34.23 7.75
C SER A 42 -41.04 -33.26 8.49
N ALA A 43 -41.03 -31.99 8.09
CA ALA A 43 -42.23 -31.15 8.16
C ALA A 43 -42.18 -30.04 7.09
N GLU A 44 -42.98 -30.27 6.07
CA GLU A 44 -43.57 -29.31 5.15
C GLU A 44 -44.24 -28.14 5.92
N THR A 45 -44.04 -26.89 5.48
CA THR A 45 -45.05 -25.83 5.67
C THR A 45 -44.83 -24.70 4.65
N THR A 46 -45.85 -24.56 3.82
CA THR A 46 -46.16 -23.45 2.91
C THR A 46 -46.62 -22.20 3.68
N SER A 47 -46.31 -21.01 3.15
CA SER A 47 -47.05 -19.72 3.23
C SER A 47 -46.13 -18.63 2.64
N THR A 48 -46.27 -18.11 1.42
CA THR A 48 -47.35 -17.27 0.86
C THR A 48 -47.71 -16.05 1.69
N THR A 49 -47.01 -14.93 1.48
CA THR A 49 -47.56 -13.58 1.59
C THR A 49 -46.81 -12.60 0.67
N SER A 50 -47.52 -12.11 -0.34
CA SER A 50 -47.36 -10.78 -0.95
C SER A 50 -48.78 -10.17 -0.96
N PRO A 51 -49.00 -8.89 -1.33
CA PRO A 51 -48.19 -7.66 -1.27
C PRO A 51 -48.95 -6.61 -0.42
N THR A 52 -48.78 -5.29 -0.68
CA THR A 52 -49.47 -4.09 -0.13
C THR A 52 -48.55 -3.31 0.81
N THR A 53 -48.09 -2.10 0.49
CA THR A 53 -48.97 -0.91 0.46
C THR A 53 -48.34 0.24 -0.32
N SER A 54 -49.18 0.80 -1.18
CA SER A 54 -49.08 2.08 -1.87
C SER A 54 -49.34 3.27 -0.94
N GLY A 55 -48.53 4.31 -1.07
CA GLY A 55 -48.77 5.69 -0.60
C GLY A 55 -47.44 6.44 -0.69
N GLY A 56 -47.26 7.50 -1.47
CA GLY A 56 -48.18 8.48 -2.00
C GLY A 56 -47.84 9.84 -1.37
N VAL A 57 -47.37 10.78 -2.22
CA VAL A 57 -47.28 12.24 -1.98
C VAL A 57 -46.14 12.64 -1.02
N GLU A 58 -45.18 13.52 -1.36
CA GLU A 58 -45.32 14.92 -1.79
C GLU A 58 -43.99 15.46 -2.41
N PRO A 59 -44.03 16.33 -3.44
CA PRO A 59 -42.85 16.99 -3.98
C PRO A 59 -42.59 18.29 -3.20
N ASN A 60 -41.41 18.45 -2.62
CA ASN A 60 -40.99 19.75 -2.09
C ASN A 60 -39.90 20.35 -2.98
N SER A 61 -40.37 21.13 -3.95
CA SER A 61 -39.58 22.16 -4.61
C SER A 61 -39.31 23.28 -3.59
N ALA A 62 -38.05 23.55 -3.32
CA ALA A 62 -37.62 24.82 -2.77
C ALA A 62 -36.37 25.26 -3.51
N GLU A 63 -36.61 26.10 -4.51
CA GLU A 63 -35.62 26.95 -5.15
C GLU A 63 -34.93 27.80 -4.08
N THR A 64 -33.60 27.90 -4.13
CA THR A 64 -32.90 29.09 -3.64
C THR A 64 -31.70 29.34 -4.52
N SER A 65 -31.91 30.19 -5.53
CA SER A 65 -30.87 30.94 -6.19
C SER A 65 -30.23 31.88 -5.17
N THR A 66 -28.90 31.85 -5.04
CA THR A 66 -28.17 33.02 -4.54
C THR A 66 -26.98 33.25 -5.46
N THR A 67 -27.17 34.24 -6.33
CA THR A 67 -26.11 34.92 -7.10
C THR A 67 -25.34 35.80 -6.12
N GLY A 68 -24.04 35.57 -6.00
CA GLY A 68 -23.10 36.43 -5.28
C GLY A 68 -22.01 36.88 -6.24
N GLU A 69 -22.17 38.09 -6.75
CA GLU A 69 -21.20 38.89 -7.49
C GLU A 69 -20.09 39.42 -6.57
N ALA A 70 -18.88 39.55 -7.14
CA ALA A 70 -17.75 40.39 -6.74
C ALA A 70 -17.10 40.06 -5.36
N GLU A 71 -15.79 40.14 -5.17
CA GLU A 71 -14.88 41.21 -5.55
C GLU A 71 -13.49 40.68 -5.91
N ALA A 72 -12.87 41.36 -6.87
CA ALA A 72 -11.45 41.28 -7.13
C ALA A 72 -10.71 42.07 -6.05
N GLU A 73 -9.69 41.47 -5.43
CA GLU A 73 -8.60 42.23 -4.82
C GLU A 73 -7.29 41.84 -5.50
N ASP A 74 -6.86 42.75 -6.35
CA ASP A 74 -5.46 42.99 -6.70
C ASP A 74 -4.67 43.26 -5.42
N THR A 75 -3.67 42.43 -5.12
CA THR A 75 -2.50 42.86 -4.36
C THR A 75 -1.25 42.49 -5.13
N ASP A 76 -0.90 43.39 -6.03
CA ASP A 76 0.46 43.71 -6.44
C ASP A 76 1.23 44.15 -5.18
N ASP A 77 2.28 43.44 -4.78
CA ASP A 77 3.41 44.11 -4.15
C ASP A 77 4.69 43.26 -3.99
N THR A 78 5.77 43.85 -4.50
CA THR A 78 7.07 43.95 -3.84
C THR A 78 8.08 42.80 -3.97
N ALA A 79 8.91 42.98 -5.00
CA ALA A 79 10.37 43.14 -4.94
C ALA A 79 11.24 42.10 -4.18
N GLY A 80 12.01 41.36 -4.97
CA GLY A 80 13.47 41.49 -5.01
C GLY A 80 14.27 41.08 -3.77
N SER A 81 14.97 39.95 -3.87
CA SER A 81 16.26 39.79 -3.21
C SER A 81 17.20 38.92 -4.04
N SER A 82 18.06 39.58 -4.80
CA SER A 82 19.27 38.99 -5.36
C SER A 82 20.32 38.84 -4.25
N THR A 83 20.79 37.62 -4.01
CA THR A 83 21.99 37.39 -3.20
C THR A 83 23.04 36.69 -4.05
N THR A 84 24.12 37.43 -4.31
CA THR A 84 25.30 37.05 -5.07
C THR A 84 26.33 36.40 -4.16
N THR A 85 27.17 35.53 -4.76
CA THR A 85 28.56 35.17 -4.36
C THR A 85 28.75 34.33 -3.09
N VAL A 86 29.42 33.18 -3.21
CA VAL A 86 30.87 33.06 -2.93
C VAL A 86 31.45 31.91 -3.78
N ALA A 87 32.48 32.21 -4.56
CA ALA A 87 33.38 31.23 -5.15
C ALA A 87 34.44 30.85 -4.10
N SER A 88 34.79 29.57 -4.00
CA SER A 88 36.01 29.16 -3.31
C SER A 88 36.68 28.07 -4.14
N ASP A 89 37.65 28.53 -4.91
CA ASP A 89 38.77 27.75 -5.43
C ASP A 89 39.40 26.95 -4.29
N THR A 90 39.61 25.66 -4.53
CA THR A 90 40.61 24.87 -3.82
C THR A 90 41.28 23.98 -4.84
N ASP A 91 42.39 24.51 -5.37
CA ASP A 91 43.51 23.73 -5.89
C ASP A 91 44.00 22.77 -4.80
N ASP A 92 44.08 21.47 -5.11
CA ASP A 92 45.03 20.57 -4.42
C ASP A 92 45.45 19.43 -5.39
N PRO A 93 46.72 18.99 -5.32
CA PRO A 93 47.49 18.59 -6.48
C PRO A 93 47.48 17.10 -6.79
N ALA A 94 47.86 16.84 -8.04
CA ALA A 94 48.11 15.55 -8.64
C ALA A 94 48.88 14.57 -7.73
N SER A 95 48.25 13.43 -7.44
CA SER A 95 48.93 12.22 -7.00
C SER A 95 48.82 11.18 -8.11
N ALA A 96 49.97 10.83 -8.69
CA ALA A 96 50.09 9.84 -9.74
C ALA A 96 49.86 8.44 -9.15
N THR A 97 48.82 7.75 -9.64
CA THR A 97 48.58 6.34 -9.37
C THR A 97 48.81 5.55 -10.66
N GLU A 98 49.66 4.54 -10.57
CA GLU A 98 50.10 3.68 -11.67
C GLU A 98 48.94 2.83 -12.23
N PRO A 99 48.98 2.45 -13.52
CA PRO A 99 47.94 1.66 -14.15
C PRO A 99 48.09 0.17 -13.80
N ALA A 100 47.31 -0.32 -12.83
CA ALA A 100 47.00 -1.75 -12.76
C ALA A 100 45.94 -2.05 -13.82
N SER A 101 46.33 -2.82 -14.84
CA SER A 101 45.41 -3.37 -15.84
C SER A 101 44.63 -4.53 -15.25
N ASP A 102 43.66 -4.22 -14.40
CA ASP A 102 42.60 -5.16 -14.07
C ASP A 102 41.54 -5.03 -15.15
N THR A 103 41.44 -6.08 -15.97
CA THR A 103 40.32 -6.29 -16.88
C THR A 103 39.12 -6.65 -16.02
N GLU A 104 38.49 -5.64 -15.45
CA GLU A 104 37.16 -5.76 -14.88
C GLU A 104 36.22 -6.05 -16.07
N GLU A 105 35.77 -7.30 -16.17
CA GLU A 105 34.57 -7.61 -16.94
C GLU A 105 33.51 -6.61 -16.49
N PRO A 106 32.95 -5.78 -17.38
CA PRO A 106 31.91 -4.85 -16.99
C PRO A 106 30.80 -5.71 -16.41
N ALA A 107 30.59 -5.61 -15.09
CA ALA A 107 29.38 -6.09 -14.49
C ALA A 107 28.28 -5.39 -15.28
N GLU A 108 27.52 -6.15 -16.06
CA GLU A 108 26.33 -5.64 -16.72
C GLU A 108 25.39 -5.25 -15.59
N GLU A 109 25.51 -3.98 -15.19
CA GLU A 109 24.63 -3.29 -14.28
C GLU A 109 23.28 -3.32 -14.97
N THR A 110 22.55 -4.40 -14.71
CA THR A 110 21.23 -4.68 -15.23
C THR A 110 20.28 -3.78 -14.44
N THR A 111 20.44 -2.48 -14.63
CA THR A 111 19.49 -1.41 -14.31
C THR A 111 18.27 -1.47 -15.25
N GLY A 112 18.01 -2.65 -15.82
CA GLY A 112 16.83 -2.95 -16.59
C GLY A 112 15.67 -3.09 -15.62
N GLY A 113 15.08 -1.95 -15.25
CA GLY A 113 13.74 -1.92 -14.70
C GLY A 113 12.87 -2.81 -15.58
N SER A 114 12.39 -3.91 -15.02
CA SER A 114 11.58 -4.84 -15.79
C SER A 114 10.28 -4.14 -16.11
N ASP A 115 9.96 -4.02 -17.41
CA ASP A 115 8.67 -3.49 -17.83
C ASP A 115 7.54 -4.21 -17.05
N PRO A 116 6.53 -3.49 -16.55
CA PRO A 116 5.48 -4.10 -15.75
C PRO A 116 4.78 -5.19 -16.56
N GLN A 117 4.77 -6.40 -16.03
CA GLN A 117 4.14 -7.53 -16.71
C GLN A 117 2.63 -7.51 -16.42
N PRO A 118 1.77 -7.45 -17.47
CA PRO A 118 0.33 -7.45 -17.26
C PRO A 118 -0.13 -8.72 -16.53
N CYS A 119 -1.18 -8.57 -15.74
CA CYS A 119 -1.84 -9.69 -15.08
C CYS A 119 -2.38 -10.70 -16.09
N VAL A 120 -1.97 -11.98 -15.99
CA VAL A 120 -2.45 -13.03 -16.89
C VAL A 120 -3.56 -13.84 -16.24
N GLY A 121 -4.69 -13.98 -16.94
CA GLY A 121 -5.81 -14.83 -16.54
C GLY A 121 -6.79 -14.16 -15.58
N ALA A 122 -7.83 -14.90 -15.19
CA ALA A 122 -8.78 -14.46 -14.18
C ALA A 122 -8.15 -14.58 -12.78
N ALA A 123 -8.20 -13.50 -12.01
CA ALA A 123 -7.77 -13.51 -10.62
C ALA A 123 -8.99 -13.57 -9.69
N GLY A 124 -8.85 -14.25 -8.55
CA GLY A 124 -9.83 -14.17 -7.48
C GLY A 124 -9.72 -12.84 -6.72
N PRO A 125 -10.64 -12.55 -5.79
CA PRO A 125 -10.52 -11.37 -4.94
C PRO A 125 -9.29 -11.46 -4.03
N VAL A 126 -8.62 -10.33 -3.82
CA VAL A 126 -7.57 -10.19 -2.80
C VAL A 126 -8.16 -10.52 -1.43
N LYS A 127 -7.44 -11.30 -0.63
CA LYS A 127 -7.84 -11.67 0.74
C LYS A 127 -7.23 -10.71 1.75
N ALA A 128 -7.59 -9.44 1.63
CA ALA A 128 -7.12 -8.37 2.49
C ALA A 128 -8.23 -7.34 2.67
N GLU A 129 -8.20 -6.64 3.79
CA GLU A 129 -8.93 -5.38 3.91
C GLU A 129 -8.22 -4.35 3.04
N VAL A 130 -9.00 -3.52 2.35
CA VAL A 130 -8.48 -2.50 1.45
C VAL A 130 -9.27 -1.20 1.59
N ILE A 131 -8.56 -0.08 1.65
CA ILE A 131 -9.14 1.27 1.62
C ILE A 131 -8.35 2.17 0.69
N ALA A 132 -9.01 3.19 0.16
CA ALA A 132 -8.42 4.23 -0.65
C ALA A 132 -8.66 5.60 0.00
N TYR A 133 -7.65 6.47 0.06
CA TYR A 133 -7.82 7.82 0.59
C TYR A 133 -6.82 8.82 -0.02
N LEU A 134 -7.14 10.10 0.10
CA LEU A 134 -6.23 11.21 -0.14
C LEU A 134 -5.82 11.80 1.21
N GLU A 135 -4.61 12.34 1.30
CA GLU A 135 -4.13 13.00 2.53
C GLU A 135 -4.97 14.21 2.94
N SER A 136 -5.64 14.85 1.98
CA SER A 136 -6.59 15.93 2.28
C SER A 136 -7.88 15.46 2.98
N GLN A 137 -8.18 14.15 3.03
CA GLN A 137 -9.41 13.59 3.59
C GLN A 137 -9.31 13.25 5.08
N ILE A 138 -8.10 13.11 5.59
CA ILE A 138 -7.79 12.56 6.91
C ILE A 138 -7.43 13.66 7.92
N GLY A 139 -8.05 14.82 7.74
CA GLY A 139 -7.58 16.09 8.27
C GLY A 139 -7.31 16.15 9.77
N ASP A 140 -6.09 16.57 10.10
CA ASP A 140 -5.72 17.44 11.23
C ASP A 140 -4.19 17.63 11.38
N GLY A 141 -3.38 16.81 10.71
CA GLY A 141 -1.92 16.94 10.68
C GLY A 141 -1.39 17.76 9.52
N GLU A 142 -0.34 18.53 9.77
CA GLU A 142 0.56 19.12 8.76
C GLU A 142 1.29 17.95 8.04
N THR A 143 0.55 17.21 7.22
CA THR A 143 1.10 16.09 6.47
C THR A 143 1.95 16.67 5.35
N ASP A 144 3.26 16.43 5.39
CA ASP A 144 4.21 16.68 4.30
C ASP A 144 3.93 15.85 3.03
N GLY A 145 2.75 15.21 2.96
CA GLY A 145 2.27 14.46 1.82
C GLY A 145 2.06 15.36 0.61
N GLU A 146 2.44 14.86 -0.56
CA GLU A 146 2.22 15.58 -1.80
C GLU A 146 0.71 15.65 -2.09
N PRO A 147 0.14 16.86 -2.28
CA PRO A 147 -1.28 17.00 -2.49
C PRO A 147 -1.73 16.24 -3.75
N GLY A 148 -2.84 15.51 -3.64
CA GLY A 148 -3.43 14.77 -4.76
C GLY A 148 -2.89 13.35 -4.97
N ARG A 149 -1.95 12.88 -4.14
CA ARG A 149 -1.60 11.44 -4.10
C ARG A 149 -2.75 10.62 -3.54
N LEU A 150 -3.07 9.52 -4.22
CA LEU A 150 -3.97 8.50 -3.72
C LEU A 150 -3.18 7.43 -2.98
N TYR A 151 -3.62 7.12 -1.77
CA TYR A 151 -3.10 6.05 -0.96
C TYR A 151 -4.05 4.85 -1.08
N LEU A 152 -3.51 3.70 -1.50
CA LEU A 152 -4.17 2.40 -1.39
C LEU A 152 -3.49 1.61 -0.29
N ARG A 153 -4.23 1.24 0.75
CA ARG A 153 -3.71 0.47 1.90
C ARG A 153 -4.40 -0.89 1.93
N PHE A 154 -3.61 -1.95 1.88
CA PHE A 154 -4.04 -3.35 2.01
C PHE A 154 -3.54 -3.90 3.34
N SER A 155 -4.35 -4.63 4.10
CA SER A 155 -3.89 -5.21 5.36
C SER A 155 -4.65 -6.46 5.78
N SER A 156 -4.07 -7.22 6.71
CA SER A 156 -4.78 -8.26 7.47
C SER A 156 -5.70 -7.71 8.55
N GLN A 157 -5.66 -6.41 8.85
CA GLN A 157 -6.54 -5.72 9.78
C GLN A 157 -7.44 -4.71 9.06
N SER A 158 -8.60 -4.44 9.64
CA SER A 158 -9.51 -3.43 9.14
C SER A 158 -9.02 -2.04 9.55
N PHE A 159 -8.90 -1.14 8.59
CA PHE A 159 -8.72 0.29 8.84
C PHE A 159 -10.03 1.04 8.63
N THR A 160 -10.11 2.25 9.17
CA THR A 160 -11.27 3.13 8.97
C THR A 160 -10.82 4.45 8.40
N CYS A 161 -11.71 5.14 7.70
CA CYS A 161 -11.43 6.47 7.17
C CYS A 161 -11.25 7.55 8.24
N ALA A 162 -11.66 7.28 9.49
CA ALA A 162 -11.41 8.19 10.60
C ALA A 162 -9.93 8.16 11.04
N ASP A 163 -9.24 7.04 10.79
CA ASP A 163 -7.82 6.87 11.09
C ASP A 163 -7.21 5.83 10.15
N PRO A 164 -6.93 6.20 8.89
CA PRO A 164 -6.33 5.28 7.93
C PRO A 164 -4.82 5.21 8.06
N HIS A 165 -4.23 5.77 9.13
CA HIS A 165 -2.83 5.58 9.54
C HIS A 165 -2.70 4.79 10.84
N ASP A 166 -3.80 4.23 11.36
CA ASP A 166 -3.80 3.47 12.61
C ASP A 166 -2.69 2.41 12.59
N ASP A 167 -2.00 2.30 13.73
CA ASP A 167 -0.87 1.41 13.88
C ASP A 167 -1.34 -0.05 13.83
N LEU A 168 -0.59 -0.91 13.13
CA LEU A 168 -0.85 -2.35 13.17
C LEU A 168 -0.74 -2.87 14.61
N ALA A 169 -1.77 -3.58 15.08
CA ALA A 169 -1.66 -4.29 16.35
C ALA A 169 -0.62 -5.42 16.26
N CYS A 170 -0.10 -5.85 17.40
CA CYS A 170 0.92 -6.90 17.46
C CYS A 170 0.30 -8.29 17.24
N GLY A 171 1.03 -9.20 16.62
CA GLY A 171 0.58 -10.58 16.36
C GLY A 171 0.42 -10.93 14.88
N GLN A 172 1.51 -10.88 14.11
CA GLN A 172 1.54 -11.29 12.69
C GLN A 172 0.66 -10.47 11.74
N HIS A 173 0.43 -9.21 12.09
CA HIS A 173 -0.32 -8.31 11.23
C HIS A 173 0.61 -7.65 10.22
N TRP A 174 0.07 -7.38 9.05
CA TRP A 174 0.83 -6.84 7.94
C TRP A 174 0.00 -5.81 7.19
N GLU A 175 0.70 -4.95 6.46
CA GLU A 175 0.10 -4.03 5.52
C GLU A 175 0.98 -3.84 4.30
N VAL A 176 0.34 -3.42 3.21
CA VAL A 176 0.99 -2.89 2.02
C VAL A 176 0.35 -1.56 1.69
N SER A 177 1.19 -0.53 1.55
CA SER A 177 0.80 0.83 1.24
C SER A 177 1.34 1.20 -0.14
N LEU A 178 0.45 1.62 -1.04
CA LEU A 178 0.79 2.14 -2.35
C LEU A 178 0.43 3.61 -2.41
N GLN A 179 1.37 4.46 -2.83
CA GLN A 179 1.14 5.89 -3.05
C GLN A 179 1.18 6.14 -4.56
N ILE A 180 0.05 6.55 -5.12
CA ILE A 180 -0.13 6.75 -6.55
C ILE A 180 -0.22 8.25 -6.81
N PRO A 181 0.76 8.83 -7.54
CA PRO A 181 0.70 10.24 -7.93
C PRO A 181 -0.52 10.53 -8.82
N ALA A 182 -1.02 11.77 -8.76
CA ALA A 182 -2.25 12.17 -9.42
C ALA A 182 -2.23 11.91 -10.94
N GLU A 183 -1.06 12.09 -11.58
CA GLU A 183 -0.86 11.85 -13.01
C GLU A 183 -0.95 10.37 -13.42
N PHE A 184 -0.89 9.44 -12.45
CA PHE A 184 -1.02 8.00 -12.65
C PHE A 184 -2.39 7.45 -12.17
N LEU A 185 -3.33 8.31 -11.80
CA LEU A 185 -4.72 7.94 -11.45
C LEU A 185 -5.60 7.75 -12.69
N VAL A 186 -5.11 6.96 -13.64
CA VAL A 186 -5.83 6.59 -14.86
C VAL A 186 -5.77 5.08 -15.04
N PRO A 187 -6.72 4.47 -15.77
CA PRO A 187 -6.63 3.05 -16.07
C PRO A 187 -5.33 2.70 -16.80
N GLY A 188 -4.63 1.67 -16.33
CA GLY A 188 -3.28 1.36 -16.79
C GLY A 188 -2.59 0.29 -15.97
N VAL A 189 -1.36 -0.07 -16.38
CA VAL A 189 -0.52 -1.08 -15.73
C VAL A 189 0.77 -0.43 -15.28
N TYR A 190 1.11 -0.59 -14.00
CA TYR A 190 2.19 0.11 -13.32
C TYR A 190 3.08 -0.85 -12.54
N ALA A 191 4.39 -0.65 -12.62
CA ALA A 191 5.35 -1.38 -11.81
C ALA A 191 5.35 -0.82 -10.38
N LEU A 192 5.38 -1.70 -9.38
CA LEU A 192 5.50 -1.31 -7.96
C LEU A 192 6.96 -1.11 -7.54
N ALA A 193 7.89 -1.81 -8.19
CA ALA A 193 9.32 -1.62 -8.00
C ALA A 193 9.88 -0.75 -9.12
N ASP A 194 10.71 0.24 -8.77
CA ASP A 194 11.38 1.17 -9.69
C ASP A 194 10.41 1.93 -10.63
N GLY A 195 9.13 1.96 -10.29
CA GLY A 195 8.07 2.59 -11.03
C GLY A 195 7.66 3.96 -10.45
N PRO A 196 6.60 4.57 -11.01
CA PRO A 196 6.08 5.84 -10.50
C PRO A 196 5.25 5.70 -9.22
N ILE A 197 4.95 4.47 -8.79
CA ILE A 197 4.15 4.19 -7.60
C ILE A 197 5.10 3.82 -6.47
N ASP A 198 5.05 4.57 -5.38
CA ASP A 198 5.80 4.23 -4.17
C ASP A 198 5.08 3.12 -3.43
N ALA A 199 5.72 1.97 -3.26
CA ALA A 199 5.12 0.79 -2.65
C ALA A 199 5.96 0.28 -1.48
N SER A 200 5.35 0.19 -0.30
CA SER A 200 5.99 -0.30 0.92
C SER A 200 5.12 -1.32 1.63
N ALA A 201 5.74 -2.19 2.41
CA ALA A 201 5.07 -3.13 3.29
C ALA A 201 5.59 -2.96 4.71
N ASN A 202 4.71 -3.14 5.69
CA ASN A 202 5.07 -3.28 7.08
C ASN A 202 4.48 -4.57 7.66
N SER A 203 5.11 -5.10 8.70
CA SER A 203 4.61 -6.21 9.49
C SER A 203 4.92 -6.03 10.96
N THR A 204 4.15 -6.73 11.76
CA THR A 204 4.35 -6.91 13.20
C THR A 204 4.67 -8.38 13.46
N GLY A 205 5.67 -8.61 14.30
CA GLY A 205 6.09 -9.94 14.72
C GLY A 205 5.14 -10.61 15.70
N ASP A 206 5.59 -11.74 16.24
CA ASP A 206 4.84 -12.60 17.15
C ASP A 206 4.88 -12.10 18.59
N GLY A 207 3.78 -12.32 19.31
CA GLY A 207 3.71 -12.18 20.76
C GLY A 207 3.63 -10.73 21.26
N ASP A 208 4.08 -10.53 22.49
CA ASP A 208 3.95 -9.25 23.22
C ASP A 208 5.00 -8.20 22.80
N VAL A 209 6.03 -8.63 22.05
CA VAL A 209 7.08 -7.74 21.54
C VAL A 209 6.74 -7.45 20.09
N CYS A 210 6.20 -6.26 19.85
CA CYS A 210 5.76 -5.80 18.54
C CYS A 210 6.96 -5.46 17.65
N GLU A 211 7.77 -6.46 17.31
CA GLU A 211 8.88 -6.29 16.38
C GLU A 211 8.31 -5.84 15.04
N LYS A 212 8.60 -4.60 14.67
CA LYS A 212 8.13 -4.02 13.40
C LYS A 212 9.18 -4.26 12.33
N GLY A 213 8.78 -4.91 11.25
CA GLY A 213 9.57 -5.05 10.03
C GLY A 213 8.92 -4.27 8.90
N GLY A 214 9.71 -3.71 7.98
CA GLY A 214 9.15 -3.10 6.79
C GLY A 214 10.16 -3.03 5.65
N GLY A 215 9.65 -2.96 4.42
CA GLY A 215 10.50 -2.91 3.23
C GLY A 215 9.74 -2.63 1.95
N ALA A 216 10.49 -2.61 0.85
CA ALA A 216 9.93 -2.34 -0.47
C ALA A 216 9.04 -3.48 -0.96
N VAL A 217 8.05 -3.11 -1.77
CA VAL A 217 7.17 -4.04 -2.48
C VAL A 217 7.49 -4.01 -3.96
N SER A 218 7.49 -5.19 -4.57
CA SER A 218 7.62 -5.37 -6.01
C SER A 218 6.38 -6.07 -6.56
N GLY A 219 6.14 -5.93 -7.85
CA GLY A 219 4.98 -6.51 -8.52
C GLY A 219 4.36 -5.53 -9.52
N THR A 220 3.09 -5.75 -9.81
CA THR A 220 2.34 -4.94 -10.78
C THR A 220 0.98 -4.55 -10.20
N LEU A 221 0.66 -3.26 -10.32
CA LEU A 221 -0.67 -2.72 -10.12
C LEU A 221 -1.32 -2.48 -11.48
N GLU A 222 -2.47 -3.10 -11.72
CA GLU A 222 -3.35 -2.79 -12.84
C GLU A 222 -4.55 -2.02 -12.30
N ILE A 223 -4.73 -0.77 -12.74
CA ILE A 223 -5.90 0.05 -12.40
C ILE A 223 -6.91 -0.14 -13.51
N ASP A 224 -8.09 -0.64 -13.16
CA ASP A 224 -9.21 -0.82 -14.10
C ASP A 224 -10.07 0.45 -14.14
N ALA A 225 -10.39 1.01 -12.98
CA ALA A 225 -11.19 2.22 -12.84
C ALA A 225 -10.85 3.01 -11.58
N VAL A 226 -10.90 4.34 -11.68
CA VAL A 226 -10.87 5.27 -10.55
C VAL A 226 -12.18 6.03 -10.56
N GLU A 227 -13.06 5.72 -9.61
CA GLU A 227 -14.39 6.32 -9.49
C GLU A 227 -14.43 7.29 -8.31
N ASP A 228 -15.55 8.01 -8.16
CA ASP A 228 -15.74 8.96 -7.04
C ASP A 228 -15.75 8.24 -5.69
N GLY A 229 -16.28 7.02 -5.63
CA GLY A 229 -16.46 6.25 -4.40
C GLY A 229 -15.52 5.06 -4.21
N SER A 230 -14.80 4.62 -5.24
CA SER A 230 -13.92 3.46 -5.15
C SER A 230 -12.81 3.47 -6.21
N VAL A 231 -11.80 2.63 -5.98
CA VAL A 231 -10.74 2.33 -6.94
C VAL A 231 -10.78 0.84 -7.21
N ILE A 232 -10.92 0.47 -8.47
CA ILE A 232 -11.04 -0.91 -8.92
C ILE A 232 -9.76 -1.29 -9.66
N GLY A 233 -9.19 -2.43 -9.31
CA GLY A 233 -7.97 -2.87 -9.97
C GLY A 233 -7.55 -4.27 -9.57
N ARG A 234 -6.30 -4.58 -9.89
CA ARG A 234 -5.68 -5.88 -9.68
C ARG A 234 -4.23 -5.74 -9.26
N LEU A 235 -3.81 -6.67 -8.41
CA LEU A 235 -2.44 -6.85 -7.99
C LEU A 235 -1.93 -8.17 -8.54
N CYS A 236 -0.71 -8.16 -9.09
CA CYS A 236 -0.08 -9.35 -9.68
C CYS A 236 1.40 -9.42 -9.39
N HIS A 237 1.86 -10.65 -9.14
CA HIS A 237 3.27 -10.93 -8.85
C HIS A 237 3.79 -10.12 -7.67
N VAL A 238 2.92 -9.84 -6.70
CA VAL A 238 3.28 -9.01 -5.55
C VAL A 238 4.24 -9.78 -4.65
N ARG A 239 5.39 -9.16 -4.36
CA ARG A 239 6.37 -9.68 -3.40
C ARG A 239 6.84 -8.55 -2.50
N ALA A 240 6.72 -8.78 -1.20
CA ALA A 240 7.27 -7.93 -0.16
C ALA A 240 8.41 -8.66 0.53
N PHE A 241 9.60 -8.06 0.54
CA PHE A 241 10.83 -8.76 0.97
C PHE A 241 10.86 -9.10 2.47
N VAL A 242 10.05 -8.43 3.28
CA VAL A 242 10.14 -8.47 4.75
C VAL A 242 9.12 -9.44 5.37
N LEU A 243 8.29 -10.05 4.54
CA LEU A 243 7.23 -10.94 4.97
C LEU A 243 7.74 -12.36 4.68
N GLU A 244 8.22 -13.05 5.73
CA GLU A 244 8.76 -14.42 5.63
C GLU A 244 7.73 -15.38 5.01
N GLU A 245 6.45 -15.12 5.29
CA GLU A 245 5.33 -15.71 4.58
C GLU A 245 4.97 -14.87 3.35
N GLN A 246 5.01 -15.49 2.17
CA GLN A 246 4.56 -14.87 0.92
C GLN A 246 3.09 -14.50 1.05
N ILE A 247 2.82 -13.22 1.34
CA ILE A 247 1.46 -12.71 1.40
C ILE A 247 0.85 -12.80 0.01
N LEU A 248 -0.24 -13.56 -0.08
CA LEU A 248 -0.96 -13.73 -1.33
C LEU A 248 -1.85 -12.51 -1.59
N LEU A 249 -1.22 -11.43 -2.06
CA LEU A 249 -1.90 -10.20 -2.50
C LEU A 249 -2.31 -10.24 -3.97
N ASP A 250 -1.97 -11.29 -4.71
CA ASP A 250 -2.38 -11.45 -6.10
C ASP A 250 -3.90 -11.63 -6.19
N GLY A 251 -4.59 -10.72 -6.86
CA GLY A 251 -6.04 -10.69 -6.90
C GLY A 251 -6.65 -9.43 -7.49
N THR A 252 -7.97 -9.45 -7.67
CA THR A 252 -8.79 -8.24 -7.94
C THR A 252 -9.16 -7.57 -6.63
N PHE A 253 -9.24 -6.25 -6.60
CA PHE A 253 -9.72 -5.49 -5.45
C PHE A 253 -10.69 -4.39 -5.87
N GLU A 254 -11.54 -4.00 -4.92
CA GLU A 254 -12.35 -2.80 -4.97
C GLU A 254 -12.09 -2.05 -3.65
N ALA A 255 -11.35 -0.95 -3.74
CA ALA A 255 -10.94 -0.15 -2.60
C ALA A 255 -11.92 1.01 -2.40
N PRO A 256 -12.80 0.97 -1.38
CA PRO A 256 -13.69 2.09 -1.09
C PRO A 256 -12.86 3.34 -0.75
N ARG A 257 -13.25 4.47 -1.33
CA ARG A 257 -12.65 5.77 -1.05
C ARG A 257 -13.21 6.34 0.22
N CYS A 258 -12.33 6.93 1.04
CA CYS A 258 -12.78 7.70 2.17
C CYS A 258 -13.63 8.89 1.73
N PRO A 259 -14.69 9.22 2.50
CA PRO A 259 -15.53 10.37 2.18
C PRO A 259 -14.73 11.67 2.31
N LEU A 260 -15.10 12.66 1.49
CA LEU A 260 -14.63 14.05 1.62
C LEU A 260 -15.36 14.77 2.77
#